data_AF-A0A2S2NS76-F1
#
_entry.id   AF-A0A2S2NS76-F1
#
_cell.length_a   1.000
_cell.length_b   1.000
_cell.length_c   1.000
_cell.angle_alpha   90.00
_cell.angle_beta   90.00
_cell.angle_gamma   90.00
#
_symmetry.space_group_name_H-M   'P 1'
#
loop_
_entity.id
_entity.type
_entity.pdbx_description
1 polymer ?
#
loop_
_entity_poly.entity_id
_entity_poly.type
_entity_poly.pdbx_seq_one_letter_code
_entity_poly.pdbx_strand_id
1 'polypeptide(L)'
;MLDDHEFEEKIVPCIIKLFESNDRATRLLLLSTIELYASRLKADLLNTNIFPLLVSGLADANPTIRELTVRSMVHISSKLNYNNLNVELMRHFARLQMKDDQGSIRTNTTVCLGKIAQHLDPKNRSKILSSAFSRALKDPFQPSRMAGVSAFSATQQYYPLIEVSTRVLPALCQVTLDPEKGVRDIAFQTIKGFLGKLENVSEDERLKEKMEEEVTNTTNPAIPTWAGWAVTTVTSKFYSSKIPQKDEKSIELSKSNSNNINLNNSEQMYNNLPKDNTVKNEYKEKQIENINTI
;
A
#
# COMPACT_ATOMS: atom_id res chain seq x y z
N MET A 1 27.50 -15.70 -14.57
CA MET A 1 27.05 -14.35 -14.16
C MET A 1 28.26 -13.43 -14.29
N LEU A 2 28.07 -12.19 -14.76
CA LEU A 2 29.12 -11.17 -14.74
C LEU A 2 29.43 -10.81 -13.28
N ASP A 3 30.71 -10.69 -12.94
CA ASP A 3 31.10 -10.14 -11.63
C ASP A 3 30.76 -8.65 -11.52
N ASP A 4 30.97 -8.06 -10.35
CA ASP A 4 30.60 -6.66 -10.09
C ASP A 4 31.39 -5.65 -10.90
N HIS A 5 32.66 -5.94 -11.19
CA HIS A 5 33.49 -5.08 -12.03
C HIS A 5 33.02 -5.12 -13.48
N GLU A 6 32.82 -6.32 -14.03
CA GLU A 6 32.34 -6.51 -15.40
C GLU A 6 30.94 -5.94 -15.63
N PHE A 7 30.06 -6.03 -14.64
CA PHE A 7 28.73 -5.42 -14.74
C PHE A 7 28.82 -3.90 -14.75
N GLU A 8 29.65 -3.32 -13.88
CA GLU A 8 29.87 -1.89 -13.84
C GLU A 8 30.48 -1.37 -15.14
N GLU A 9 31.46 -2.06 -15.70
CA GLU A 9 32.14 -1.62 -16.92
C GLU A 9 31.27 -1.81 -18.17
N LYS A 10 30.57 -2.96 -18.28
CA LYS A 10 29.88 -3.36 -19.53
C LYS A 10 28.38 -3.05 -19.54
N ILE A 11 27.69 -3.13 -18.41
CA ILE A 11 26.22 -3.10 -18.36
C ILE A 11 25.69 -1.75 -17.89
N VAL A 12 26.31 -1.14 -16.88
CA VAL A 12 25.86 0.13 -16.32
C VAL A 12 25.77 1.27 -17.35
N PRO A 13 26.77 1.48 -18.25
CA PRO A 13 26.66 2.50 -19.30
C PRO A 13 25.46 2.28 -20.22
N CYS A 14 25.13 1.02 -20.53
CA CYS A 14 23.95 0.68 -21.32
C CYS A 14 22.65 1.02 -20.58
N ILE A 15 22.56 0.70 -19.29
CA ILE A 15 21.37 1.02 -18.47
C ILE A 15 21.12 2.52 -18.46
N ILE A 16 22.15 3.35 -18.26
CA ILE A 16 22.03 4.82 -18.26
C ILE A 16 21.48 5.29 -19.62
N LYS A 17 22.10 4.86 -20.71
CA LYS A 17 21.69 5.23 -22.07
C LYS A 17 20.25 4.79 -22.38
N LEU A 18 19.80 3.65 -21.86
CA LEU A 18 18.42 3.19 -22.02
C LEU A 18 17.44 4.06 -21.20
N PHE A 19 17.81 4.53 -20.02
CA PHE A 19 16.97 5.47 -19.24
C PHE A 19 16.87 6.86 -19.89
N GLU A 20 17.91 7.29 -20.61
CA GLU A 20 17.91 8.53 -21.41
C GLU A 20 17.01 8.42 -22.65
N SER A 21 16.66 7.21 -23.08
CA SER A 21 15.75 7.00 -24.19
C SER A 21 14.35 7.52 -23.88
N ASN A 22 13.77 8.25 -24.84
CA ASN A 22 12.38 8.69 -24.81
C ASN A 22 11.40 7.60 -25.25
N ASP A 23 11.90 6.42 -25.67
CA ASP A 23 11.04 5.30 -26.07
C ASP A 23 10.31 4.66 -24.88
N ARG A 24 8.98 4.61 -24.99
CA ARG A 24 8.12 4.07 -23.93
C ARG A 24 8.29 2.57 -23.75
N ALA A 25 8.56 1.81 -24.81
CA ALA A 25 8.77 0.36 -24.70
C ALA A 25 10.04 0.04 -23.91
N THR A 26 11.12 0.77 -24.21
CA THR A 26 12.38 0.72 -23.45
C THR A 26 12.15 1.06 -21.98
N ARG A 27 11.40 2.14 -21.69
CA ARG A 27 11.06 2.51 -20.31
C ARG A 27 10.26 1.42 -19.59
N LEU A 28 9.25 0.84 -20.23
CA LEU A 28 8.47 -0.27 -19.68
C LEU A 28 9.36 -1.47 -19.35
N LEU A 29 10.27 -1.84 -20.26
CA LEU A 29 11.20 -2.95 -20.06
C LEU A 29 12.12 -2.70 -18.86
N LEU A 30 12.75 -1.52 -18.78
CA LEU A 30 13.60 -1.14 -17.65
C LEU A 30 12.85 -1.20 -16.32
N LEU A 31 11.67 -0.58 -16.24
CA LEU A 31 10.88 -0.58 -15.01
C LEU A 31 10.40 -1.97 -14.61
N SER A 32 10.02 -2.81 -15.58
CA SER A 32 9.55 -4.18 -15.31
C SER A 32 10.66 -5.13 -14.85
N THR A 33 11.92 -4.80 -15.13
CA THR A 33 13.09 -5.63 -14.84
C THR A 33 14.02 -5.04 -13.78
N ILE A 34 13.63 -3.92 -13.15
CA ILE A 34 14.47 -3.17 -12.22
C ILE A 34 14.98 -4.00 -11.03
N GLU A 35 14.19 -4.98 -10.57
CA GLU A 35 14.57 -5.91 -9.51
C GLU A 35 15.86 -6.69 -9.84
N LEU A 36 16.13 -6.96 -11.13
CA LEU A 36 17.30 -7.73 -11.58
C LEU A 36 18.61 -6.97 -11.45
N TYR A 37 18.57 -5.62 -11.44
CA TYR A 37 19.78 -4.80 -11.50
C TYR A 37 19.87 -3.72 -10.42
N ALA A 38 18.79 -3.34 -9.75
CA ALA A 38 18.78 -2.28 -8.73
C ALA A 38 19.80 -2.51 -7.60
N SER A 39 19.95 -3.76 -7.14
CA SER A 39 20.89 -4.12 -6.08
C SER A 39 22.36 -3.90 -6.48
N ARG A 40 22.67 -3.89 -7.78
CA ARG A 40 24.03 -3.70 -8.32
C ARG A 40 24.36 -2.27 -8.73
N LEU A 41 23.37 -1.38 -8.77
CA LEU A 41 23.62 0.05 -9.04
C LEU A 41 24.30 0.73 -7.84
N LYS A 42 25.38 1.47 -8.08
CA LYS A 42 26.01 2.32 -7.05
C LYS A 42 25.09 3.50 -6.69
N ALA A 43 25.12 3.91 -5.42
CA ALA A 43 24.23 4.95 -4.90
C ALA A 43 24.44 6.30 -5.60
N ASP A 44 25.69 6.72 -5.81
CA ASP A 44 26.01 7.99 -6.47
C ASP A 44 25.38 8.06 -7.86
N LEU A 45 25.68 7.05 -8.69
CA LEU A 45 25.14 6.94 -10.05
C LEU A 45 23.62 6.89 -10.07
N LEU A 46 23.01 6.10 -9.18
CA LEU A 46 21.56 6.02 -9.07
C LEU A 46 20.96 7.41 -8.82
N ASN A 47 21.55 8.18 -7.92
CA ASN A 47 21.01 9.49 -7.56
C ASN A 47 21.25 10.56 -8.63
N THR A 48 22.38 10.53 -9.33
CA THR A 48 22.77 11.57 -10.30
C THR A 48 22.24 11.31 -11.69
N ASN A 49 22.27 10.07 -12.17
CA ASN A 49 22.00 9.74 -13.57
C ASN A 49 20.65 9.05 -13.78
N ILE A 50 20.27 8.15 -12.87
CA ILE A 50 19.10 7.28 -13.10
C ILE A 50 17.83 7.85 -12.47
N PHE A 51 17.88 8.27 -11.21
CA PHE A 51 16.70 8.71 -10.46
C PHE A 51 15.97 9.90 -11.13
N PRO A 52 16.65 10.95 -11.63
CA PRO A 52 15.95 12.06 -12.30
C PRO A 52 15.14 11.62 -13.53
N LEU A 53 15.67 10.66 -14.30
CA LEU A 53 15.01 10.11 -15.48
C LEU A 53 13.85 9.19 -15.07
N LEU A 54 14.08 8.35 -14.06
CA LEU A 54 13.12 7.38 -13.57
C LEU A 54 11.91 8.06 -12.90
N VAL A 55 12.14 9.02 -12.00
CA VAL A 55 11.08 9.68 -11.22
C VAL A 55 10.11 10.46 -12.10
N SER A 56 10.56 10.93 -13.27
CA SER A 56 9.70 11.57 -14.28
C SER A 56 8.55 10.67 -14.74
N GLY A 57 8.75 9.34 -14.71
CA GLY A 57 7.73 8.34 -15.05
C GLY A 57 6.49 8.38 -14.15
N LEU A 58 6.60 8.92 -12.93
CA LEU A 58 5.46 9.15 -12.03
C LEU A 58 4.48 10.22 -12.56
N ALA A 59 4.85 10.94 -13.63
CA ALA A 59 4.01 11.92 -14.32
C ALA A 59 3.62 11.49 -15.74
N ASP A 60 3.95 10.27 -16.17
CA ASP A 60 3.73 9.84 -17.56
C ASP A 60 2.24 9.75 -17.90
N ALA A 61 1.89 10.07 -19.15
CA ALA A 61 0.53 9.94 -19.65
C ALA A 61 0.04 8.48 -19.61
N ASN A 62 0.93 7.50 -19.79
CA ASN A 62 0.59 6.09 -19.75
C ASN A 62 0.51 5.58 -18.29
N PRO A 63 -0.67 5.12 -17.82
CA PRO A 63 -0.84 4.63 -16.46
C PRO A 63 0.06 3.45 -16.10
N THR A 64 0.37 2.56 -17.05
CA THR A 64 1.27 1.42 -16.82
C THR A 64 2.68 1.87 -16.49
N ILE A 65 3.18 2.94 -17.14
CA ILE A 65 4.49 3.51 -16.81
C ILE A 65 4.45 4.06 -15.39
N ARG A 66 3.45 4.89 -15.06
CA ARG A 66 3.29 5.44 -13.71
C ARG A 66 3.27 4.35 -12.65
N GLU A 67 2.47 3.30 -12.86
CA GLU A 67 2.34 2.17 -11.96
C GLU A 67 3.68 1.45 -11.75
N LEU A 68 4.38 1.10 -12.84
CA LEU A 68 5.68 0.43 -12.75
C LEU A 68 6.76 1.33 -12.11
N THR A 69 6.70 2.64 -12.35
CA THR A 69 7.59 3.60 -11.68
C THR A 69 7.34 3.66 -10.17
N VAL A 70 6.08 3.65 -9.72
CA VAL A 70 5.77 3.53 -8.27
C VAL A 70 6.37 2.25 -7.70
N ARG A 71 6.17 1.12 -8.37
CA ARG A 71 6.68 -0.18 -7.92
C ARG A 71 8.21 -0.23 -7.83
N SER A 72 8.86 0.40 -8.79
CA SER A 72 10.33 0.48 -8.88
C SER A 72 10.96 1.15 -7.66
N MET A 73 10.24 2.06 -6.98
CA MET A 73 10.77 2.81 -5.84
C MET A 73 11.21 1.91 -4.69
N VAL A 74 10.52 0.78 -4.47
CA VAL A 74 10.85 -0.17 -3.40
C VAL A 74 12.24 -0.78 -3.60
N HIS A 75 12.66 -0.99 -4.85
CA HIS A 75 13.94 -1.63 -5.16
C HIS A 75 15.13 -0.67 -5.03
N ILE A 76 14.89 0.63 -5.08
CA ILE A 76 15.95 1.65 -5.12
C ILE A 76 15.98 2.54 -3.87
N SER A 77 14.93 2.56 -3.05
CA SER A 77 14.74 3.51 -1.95
C SER A 77 15.88 3.52 -0.93
N SER A 78 16.49 2.36 -0.65
CA SER A 78 17.59 2.25 0.32
C SER A 78 18.88 2.95 -0.13
N LYS A 79 19.00 3.27 -1.42
CA LYS A 79 20.17 3.93 -2.02
C LYS A 79 19.92 5.38 -2.41
N LEU A 80 18.70 5.89 -2.20
CA LEU A 80 18.38 7.29 -2.51
C LEU A 80 18.97 8.21 -1.44
N ASN A 81 19.50 9.35 -1.87
CA ASN A 81 19.95 10.41 -0.97
C ASN A 81 18.76 11.14 -0.33
N TYR A 82 19.06 11.99 0.66
CA TYR A 82 18.03 12.72 1.42
C TYR A 82 17.07 13.51 0.53
N ASN A 83 17.59 14.28 -0.43
CA ASN A 83 16.78 15.15 -1.28
C ASN A 83 15.84 14.34 -2.19
N ASN A 84 16.38 13.32 -2.86
CA ASN A 84 15.62 12.49 -3.78
C ASN A 84 14.51 11.72 -3.06
N LEU A 85 14.79 11.17 -1.87
CA LEU A 85 13.82 10.38 -1.12
C LEU A 85 12.80 11.24 -0.35
N ASN A 86 13.27 12.19 0.45
CA ASN A 86 12.42 12.90 1.42
C ASN A 86 11.75 14.16 0.86
N VAL A 87 12.24 14.68 -0.27
CA VAL A 87 11.69 15.90 -0.90
C VAL A 87 11.02 15.54 -2.22
N GLU A 88 11.81 15.11 -3.21
CA GLU A 88 11.30 14.92 -4.56
C GLU A 88 10.30 13.76 -4.65
N LEU A 89 10.65 12.58 -4.16
CA LEU A 89 9.76 11.43 -4.21
C LEU A 89 8.47 11.67 -3.41
N MET A 90 8.57 12.27 -2.22
CA MET A 90 7.39 12.57 -1.38
C MET A 90 6.43 13.54 -2.07
N ARG A 91 6.95 14.55 -2.79
CA ARG A 91 6.13 15.47 -3.60
C ARG A 91 5.38 14.72 -4.70
N HIS A 92 6.04 13.79 -5.40
CA HIS A 92 5.38 12.98 -6.43
C HIS A 92 4.33 12.02 -5.86
N PHE A 93 4.62 11.35 -4.73
CA PHE A 93 3.68 10.45 -4.07
C PHE A 93 2.42 11.18 -3.57
N ALA A 94 2.59 12.35 -2.95
CA ALA A 94 1.46 13.18 -2.55
C ALA A 94 0.57 13.55 -3.75
N ARG A 95 1.17 13.94 -4.88
CA ARG A 95 0.44 14.25 -6.11
C ARG A 95 -0.33 13.04 -6.64
N LEU A 96 0.30 11.85 -6.68
CA LEU A 96 -0.35 10.62 -7.15
C LEU A 96 -1.55 10.26 -6.27
N GLN A 97 -1.39 10.23 -4.94
CA GLN A 97 -2.50 9.94 -4.02
C GLN A 97 -3.65 10.96 -4.13
N MET A 98 -3.37 12.20 -4.52
CA MET A 98 -4.40 13.25 -4.62
C MET A 98 -5.09 13.34 -5.98
N LYS A 99 -4.35 13.08 -7.07
CA LYS A 99 -4.76 13.48 -8.41
C LYS A 99 -4.71 12.37 -9.46
N ASP A 100 -4.12 11.21 -9.17
CA ASP A 100 -4.12 10.12 -10.15
C ASP A 100 -5.53 9.57 -10.35
N ASP A 101 -5.92 9.41 -11.61
CA ASP A 101 -7.23 8.93 -12.02
C ASP A 101 -7.41 7.43 -11.72
N GLN A 102 -6.32 6.68 -11.66
CA GLN A 102 -6.34 5.24 -11.42
C GLN A 102 -6.29 4.92 -9.92
N GLY A 103 -7.38 4.37 -9.38
CA GLY A 103 -7.46 3.94 -7.99
C GLY A 103 -6.38 2.91 -7.61
N SER A 104 -5.98 2.04 -8.53
CA SER A 104 -4.88 1.09 -8.35
C SER A 104 -3.54 1.78 -8.13
N ILE A 105 -3.24 2.87 -8.86
CA ILE A 105 -2.00 3.64 -8.69
C ILE A 105 -1.99 4.37 -7.35
N ARG A 106 -3.11 4.97 -6.92
CA ARG A 106 -3.23 5.58 -5.58
C ARG A 106 -3.03 4.56 -4.47
N THR A 107 -3.60 3.36 -4.63
CA THR A 107 -3.42 2.22 -3.73
C THR A 107 -1.95 1.80 -3.67
N ASN A 108 -1.33 1.55 -4.82
CA ASN A 108 0.06 1.12 -4.92
C ASN A 108 1.04 2.17 -4.38
N THR A 109 0.73 3.46 -4.53
CA THR A 109 1.52 4.56 -3.94
C THR A 109 1.50 4.49 -2.42
N THR A 110 0.33 4.24 -1.84
CA THR A 110 0.15 4.07 -0.37
C THR A 110 0.93 2.87 0.15
N VAL A 111 0.83 1.72 -0.55
CA VAL A 111 1.57 0.50 -0.21
C VAL A 111 3.08 0.72 -0.34
N CYS A 112 3.52 1.35 -1.42
CA CYS A 112 4.93 1.65 -1.65
C CYS A 112 5.50 2.55 -0.55
N LEU A 113 4.76 3.58 -0.15
CA LEU A 113 5.18 4.46 0.94
C LEU A 113 5.36 3.69 2.25
N GLY A 114 4.45 2.77 2.58
CA GLY A 114 4.60 1.87 3.74
C GLY A 114 5.86 0.99 3.66
N LYS A 115 6.16 0.43 2.48
CA LYS A 115 7.36 -0.40 2.27
C LYS A 115 8.67 0.35 2.44
N ILE A 116 8.73 1.60 2.01
CA ILE A 116 9.96 2.40 2.05
C ILE A 116 10.06 3.27 3.32
N ALA A 117 9.07 3.19 4.21
CA ALA A 117 8.96 4.03 5.40
C ALA A 117 10.22 4.03 6.28
N GLN A 118 10.90 2.89 6.37
CA GLN A 118 12.15 2.73 7.13
C GLN A 118 13.30 3.62 6.63
N HIS A 119 13.29 4.00 5.35
CA HIS A 119 14.32 4.83 4.73
C HIS A 119 14.04 6.33 4.87
N LEU A 120 12.82 6.72 5.28
CA LEU A 120 12.46 8.12 5.46
C LEU A 120 13.18 8.72 6.68
N ASP A 121 13.45 10.02 6.58
CA ASP A 121 14.04 10.81 7.66
C ASP A 121 13.19 10.73 8.94
N PRO A 122 13.72 10.17 10.06
CA PRO A 122 12.96 9.98 11.28
C PRO A 122 12.27 11.25 11.80
N LYS A 123 12.86 12.43 11.58
CA LYS A 123 12.30 13.72 12.02
C LYS A 123 10.94 14.05 11.41
N ASN A 124 10.70 13.59 10.17
CA ASN A 124 9.49 13.90 9.40
C ASN A 124 8.66 12.66 9.06
N ARG A 125 9.23 11.46 9.24
CA ARG A 125 8.65 10.16 8.89
C ARG A 125 7.22 10.00 9.38
N SER A 126 6.97 10.19 10.67
CA SER A 126 5.65 10.00 11.26
C SER A 126 4.59 10.91 10.64
N LYS A 127 4.91 12.21 10.48
CA LYS A 127 4.04 13.22 9.87
C LYS A 127 3.71 12.90 8.41
N ILE A 128 4.71 12.47 7.62
CA ILE A 128 4.53 12.09 6.22
C ILE A 128 3.59 10.88 6.14
N LEU A 129 3.87 9.82 6.89
CA LEU A 129 3.09 8.59 6.90
C LEU A 129 1.64 8.86 7.35
N SER A 130 1.45 9.55 8.48
CA SER A 130 0.12 9.88 8.99
C SER A 130 -0.70 10.70 8.00
N SER A 131 -0.09 11.70 7.35
CA SER A 131 -0.76 12.52 6.33
C SER A 131 -1.18 11.69 5.11
N ALA A 132 -0.27 10.87 4.60
CA ALA A 132 -0.51 10.06 3.42
C ALA A 132 -1.56 8.96 3.67
N PHE A 133 -1.48 8.26 4.79
CA PHE A 133 -2.41 7.16 5.11
C PHE A 133 -3.78 7.68 5.50
N SER A 134 -3.88 8.80 6.24
CA SER A 134 -5.16 9.46 6.52
C SER A 134 -5.88 9.92 5.25
N ARG A 135 -5.14 10.28 4.20
CA ARG A 135 -5.71 10.60 2.89
C ARG A 135 -6.24 9.34 2.19
N ALA A 136 -5.47 8.25 2.22
CA ALA A 136 -5.89 6.97 1.65
C ALA A 136 -7.17 6.42 2.30
N LEU A 137 -7.38 6.64 3.60
CA LEU A 137 -8.61 6.27 4.31
C LEU A 137 -9.89 6.94 3.76
N LYS A 138 -9.75 8.06 3.03
CA LYS A 138 -10.87 8.82 2.45
C LYS A 138 -11.05 8.57 0.95
N ASP A 139 -10.29 7.64 0.37
CA ASP A 139 -10.32 7.36 -1.06
C ASP A 139 -11.65 6.70 -1.48
N PRO A 140 -12.28 7.11 -2.59
CA PRO A 140 -13.48 6.44 -3.09
C PRO A 140 -13.24 4.96 -3.45
N PHE A 141 -12.00 4.60 -3.79
CA PHE A 141 -11.61 3.25 -4.14
C PHE A 141 -11.31 2.40 -2.90
N GLN A 142 -12.13 1.38 -2.66
CA GLN A 142 -12.02 0.49 -1.49
C GLN A 142 -10.60 -0.07 -1.25
N PRO A 143 -9.87 -0.60 -2.26
CA PRO A 143 -8.52 -1.11 -2.04
C PRO A 143 -7.54 -0.06 -1.50
N SER A 144 -7.72 1.22 -1.85
CA SER A 144 -6.89 2.33 -1.35
C SER A 144 -7.15 2.57 0.14
N ARG A 145 -8.41 2.53 0.58
CA ARG A 145 -8.78 2.60 2.01
C ARG A 145 -8.21 1.42 2.79
N MET A 146 -8.33 0.20 2.26
CA MET A 146 -7.75 -0.99 2.88
C MET A 146 -6.23 -0.90 3.01
N ALA A 147 -5.55 -0.40 1.97
CA ALA A 147 -4.11 -0.15 2.00
C ALA A 147 -3.74 0.91 3.04
N GLY A 148 -4.54 1.97 3.21
CA GLY A 148 -4.33 2.98 4.25
C GLY A 148 -4.36 2.39 5.67
N VAL A 149 -5.37 1.60 6.01
CA VAL A 149 -5.46 0.93 7.33
C VAL A 149 -4.28 -0.03 7.54
N SER A 150 -4.00 -0.85 6.53
CA SER A 150 -2.90 -1.84 6.59
C SER A 150 -1.54 -1.15 6.74
N ALA A 151 -1.33 -0.04 6.04
CA ALA A 151 -0.08 0.71 6.11
C ALA A 151 0.13 1.31 7.51
N PHE A 152 -0.89 1.92 8.12
CA PHE A 152 -0.82 2.35 9.53
C PHE A 152 -0.38 1.23 10.46
N SER A 153 -0.96 0.04 10.32
CA SER A 153 -0.62 -1.11 11.16
C SER A 153 0.82 -1.60 10.94
N ALA A 154 1.28 -1.62 9.68
CA ALA A 154 2.62 -2.10 9.31
C ALA A 154 3.75 -1.13 9.70
N THR A 155 3.42 0.16 9.88
CA THR A 155 4.38 1.21 10.25
C THR A 155 4.21 1.72 11.68
N GLN A 156 3.50 0.98 12.53
CA GLN A 156 3.12 1.41 13.89
C GLN A 156 4.29 1.92 14.76
N GLN A 157 5.46 1.36 14.53
CA GLN A 157 6.70 1.62 15.27
C GLN A 157 7.29 3.00 14.95
N TYR A 158 6.80 3.66 13.90
CA TYR A 158 7.27 4.99 13.50
C TYR A 158 6.40 6.12 14.05
N TYR A 159 5.42 5.81 14.90
CA TYR A 159 4.54 6.81 15.50
C TYR A 159 4.86 7.02 16.98
N PRO A 160 5.25 8.25 17.37
CA PRO A 160 5.25 8.70 18.76
C PRO A 160 3.88 8.48 19.40
N LEU A 161 3.83 8.26 20.71
CA LEU A 161 2.59 7.99 21.43
C LEU A 161 1.59 9.15 21.31
N ILE A 162 2.10 10.38 21.32
CA ILE A 162 1.27 11.58 21.11
C ILE A 162 0.64 11.61 19.71
N GLU A 163 1.34 11.09 18.70
CA GLU A 163 0.81 11.03 17.34
C GLU A 163 -0.22 9.91 17.18
N VAL A 164 -0.02 8.79 17.91
CA VAL A 164 -1.01 7.72 17.97
C VAL A 164 -2.35 8.24 18.51
N SER A 165 -2.34 8.96 19.63
CA SER A 165 -3.56 9.45 20.28
C SER A 165 -4.26 10.59 19.54
N THR A 166 -3.50 11.54 18.97
CA THR A 166 -4.06 12.78 18.40
C THR A 166 -4.34 12.70 16.90
N ARG A 167 -3.72 11.75 16.18
CA ARG A 167 -3.85 11.66 14.71
C ARG A 167 -4.22 10.27 14.23
N VAL A 168 -3.46 9.24 14.58
CA VAL A 168 -3.65 7.88 14.03
C VAL A 168 -4.99 7.30 14.45
N LEU A 169 -5.28 7.23 15.76
CA LEU A 169 -6.54 6.70 16.27
C LEU A 169 -7.76 7.50 15.78
N PRO A 170 -7.78 8.85 15.86
CA PRO A 170 -8.89 9.64 15.30
C PRO A 170 -9.14 9.38 13.81
N ALA A 171 -8.09 9.22 13.00
CA ALA A 171 -8.22 8.91 11.58
C ALA A 171 -8.81 7.51 11.35
N LEU A 172 -8.35 6.49 12.08
CA LEU A 172 -8.86 5.13 11.99
C LEU A 172 -10.32 5.02 12.47
N CYS A 173 -10.72 5.77 13.49
CA CYS A 173 -12.10 5.79 13.97
C CYS A 173 -13.09 6.19 12.86
N GLN A 174 -12.70 7.08 11.93
CA GLN A 174 -13.57 7.50 10.83
C GLN A 174 -13.95 6.35 9.88
N VAL A 175 -13.11 5.32 9.75
CA VAL A 175 -13.35 4.18 8.86
C VAL A 175 -14.00 2.98 9.56
N THR A 176 -14.38 3.11 10.83
CA THR A 176 -15.17 2.08 11.54
C THR A 176 -16.61 1.96 11.03
N LEU A 177 -17.09 2.98 10.31
CA LEU A 177 -18.38 3.01 9.62
C LEU A 177 -18.23 2.96 8.10
N ASP A 178 -17.09 2.48 7.59
CA ASP A 178 -16.88 2.32 6.14
C ASP A 178 -17.99 1.46 5.52
N PRO A 179 -18.49 1.74 4.30
CA PRO A 179 -19.50 0.89 3.65
C PRO A 179 -19.05 -0.57 3.50
N GLU A 180 -17.75 -0.78 3.30
CA GLU A 180 -17.19 -2.10 3.04
C GLU A 180 -16.81 -2.82 4.33
N LYS A 181 -17.44 -3.98 4.59
CA LYS A 181 -17.19 -4.76 5.80
C LYS A 181 -15.71 -5.11 5.97
N GLY A 182 -15.02 -5.47 4.88
CA GLY A 182 -13.60 -5.81 4.91
C GLY A 182 -12.71 -4.66 5.39
N VAL A 183 -13.07 -3.40 5.12
CA VAL A 183 -12.36 -2.22 5.63
C VAL A 183 -12.63 -2.04 7.12
N ARG A 184 -13.89 -2.20 7.57
CA ARG A 184 -14.24 -2.10 8.99
C ARG A 184 -13.53 -3.15 9.83
N ASP A 185 -13.48 -4.40 9.36
CA ASP A 185 -12.84 -5.52 10.08
C ASP A 185 -11.37 -5.22 10.39
N ILE A 186 -10.60 -4.79 9.38
CA ILE A 186 -9.19 -4.43 9.57
C ILE A 186 -9.03 -3.15 10.39
N ALA A 187 -9.95 -2.18 10.27
CA ALA A 187 -9.90 -0.95 11.06
C ALA A 187 -10.04 -1.24 12.56
N PHE A 188 -11.02 -2.06 12.97
CA PHE A 188 -11.17 -2.45 14.36
C PHE A 188 -9.95 -3.21 14.88
N GLN A 189 -9.36 -4.10 14.08
CA GLN A 189 -8.14 -4.80 14.47
C GLN A 189 -6.97 -3.84 14.67
N THR A 190 -6.79 -2.87 13.77
CA THR A 190 -5.72 -1.87 13.86
C THR A 190 -5.93 -0.91 15.04
N ILE A 191 -7.16 -0.48 15.31
CA ILE A 191 -7.50 0.35 16.46
C ILE A 191 -7.15 -0.35 17.77
N LYS A 192 -7.55 -1.62 17.93
CA LYS A 192 -7.23 -2.41 19.13
C LYS A 192 -5.72 -2.50 19.38
N GLY A 193 -4.93 -2.67 18.32
CA GLY A 193 -3.47 -2.72 18.43
C GLY A 193 -2.86 -1.39 18.88
N PHE A 194 -3.30 -0.27 18.30
CA PHE A 194 -2.83 1.05 18.74
C PHE A 194 -3.32 1.43 20.14
N LEU A 195 -4.56 1.07 20.50
CA LEU A 195 -5.10 1.31 21.82
C LEU A 195 -4.34 0.50 22.88
N GLY A 196 -4.09 -0.78 22.64
CA GLY A 196 -3.28 -1.62 23.52
C GLY A 196 -1.86 -1.09 23.70
N LYS A 197 -1.27 -0.46 22.67
CA LYS A 197 0.03 0.25 22.80
C LYS A 197 -0.05 1.38 23.83
N LEU A 198 -1.12 2.18 23.82
CA LEU A 198 -1.32 3.27 24.78
C LEU A 198 -1.66 2.75 26.19
N GLU A 199 -2.51 1.72 26.29
CA GLU A 199 -2.86 1.07 27.54
C GLU A 199 -1.63 0.50 28.25
N ASN A 200 -0.74 -0.20 27.54
CA ASN A 200 0.50 -0.72 28.11
C ASN A 200 1.39 0.36 28.73
N VAL A 201 1.49 1.54 28.09
CA VAL A 201 2.26 2.67 28.64
C VAL A 201 1.54 3.33 29.82
N SER A 202 0.20 3.29 29.85
CA SER A 202 -0.57 3.74 31.01
C SER A 202 -0.38 2.85 32.22
N GLU A 203 -0.23 1.53 32.02
CA GLU A 203 0.05 0.56 33.08
C GLU A 203 1.50 0.63 33.58
N ASP A 204 2.47 0.86 32.68
CA ASP A 204 3.88 1.08 33.01
C ASP A 204 4.47 2.28 32.26
N GLU A 205 4.53 3.43 32.94
CA GLU A 205 5.02 4.68 32.37
C GLU A 205 6.49 4.59 31.92
N ARG A 206 7.29 3.66 32.46
CA ARG A 206 8.69 3.45 32.06
C ARG A 206 8.81 2.99 30.61
N LEU A 207 7.76 2.38 30.05
CA LEU A 207 7.73 1.96 28.65
C LEU A 207 7.71 3.15 27.69
N LYS A 208 7.27 4.33 28.14
CA LYS A 208 7.16 5.54 27.33
C LYS A 208 8.49 5.92 26.69
N GLU A 209 9.55 6.04 27.49
CA GLU A 209 10.88 6.47 27.02
C GLU A 209 11.43 5.47 26.01
N LYS A 210 11.38 4.17 26.34
CA LYS A 210 11.81 3.10 25.45
C LYS A 210 11.08 3.12 24.09
N MET A 211 9.76 3.31 24.11
CA MET A 211 8.97 3.36 22.87
C MET A 211 9.27 4.59 22.03
N GLU A 212 9.49 5.75 22.65
CA GLU A 212 9.83 6.99 21.94
C GLU A 212 11.27 6.93 21.36
N GLU A 213 12.19 6.27 22.05
CA GLU A 213 13.53 5.96 21.52
C GLU A 213 13.48 5.00 20.32
N GLU A 214 12.62 3.98 20.37
CA GLU A 214 12.42 3.08 19.24
C GLU A 214 11.91 3.84 18.00
N VAL A 215 11.02 4.83 18.16
CA VAL A 215 10.51 5.63 17.03
C VAL A 215 11.62 6.37 16.28
N THR A 216 12.65 6.85 16.98
CA THR A 216 13.76 7.60 16.36
C THR A 216 14.83 6.68 15.78
N ASN A 217 15.15 5.59 16.46
CA ASN A 217 16.30 4.74 16.14
C ASN A 217 15.96 3.53 15.26
N THR A 218 14.68 3.20 15.09
CA THR A 218 14.28 2.02 14.31
C THR A 218 14.58 2.20 12.83
N THR A 219 15.52 1.39 12.35
CA THR A 219 15.79 1.13 10.93
C THR A 219 15.23 -0.21 10.46
N ASN A 220 15.11 -1.23 11.35
CA ASN A 220 14.52 -2.53 11.07
C ASN A 220 13.76 -3.07 12.32
N PRO A 221 12.46 -2.80 12.43
CA PRO A 221 11.66 -3.17 13.60
C PRO A 221 11.19 -4.62 13.56
N ALA A 222 11.18 -5.28 14.72
CA ALA A 222 10.34 -6.45 14.93
C ALA A 222 8.86 -6.02 14.88
N ILE A 223 8.08 -6.67 14.03
CA ILE A 223 6.66 -6.32 13.87
C ILE A 223 5.87 -7.10 14.92
N PRO A 224 5.14 -6.42 15.83
CA PRO A 224 4.44 -7.12 16.88
C PRO A 224 3.34 -8.00 16.30
N THR A 225 3.08 -9.13 16.97
CA THR A 225 2.20 -10.21 16.50
C THR A 225 0.83 -9.69 16.02
N TRP A 226 0.28 -8.67 16.69
CA TRP A 226 -1.02 -8.10 16.34
C TRP A 226 -1.07 -7.44 14.96
N ALA A 227 0.07 -6.97 14.45
CA ALA A 227 0.22 -6.36 13.14
C ALA A 227 0.85 -7.28 12.08
N GLY A 228 1.13 -8.55 12.43
CA GLY A 228 1.77 -9.49 11.51
C GLY A 228 1.01 -9.69 10.19
N TRP A 229 -0.33 -9.67 10.23
CA TRP A 229 -1.18 -9.78 9.04
C TRP A 229 -1.02 -8.59 8.07
N ALA A 230 -0.80 -7.39 8.61
CA ALA A 230 -0.70 -6.16 7.82
C ALA A 230 0.58 -6.16 6.98
N VAL A 231 1.63 -6.82 7.46
CA VAL A 231 2.88 -7.03 6.73
C VAL A 231 2.62 -7.86 5.50
N THR A 232 1.81 -8.92 5.57
CA THR A 232 1.48 -9.74 4.39
C THR A 232 0.72 -8.93 3.36
N THR A 233 -0.22 -8.07 3.78
CA THR A 233 -0.96 -7.19 2.86
C THR A 233 -0.04 -6.15 2.21
N VAL A 234 0.83 -5.52 2.98
CA VAL A 234 1.81 -4.56 2.45
C VAL A 234 2.85 -5.28 1.59
N THR A 235 3.37 -6.45 1.98
CA THR A 235 4.41 -7.19 1.26
C THR A 235 3.89 -8.03 0.10
N SER A 236 2.58 -8.32 0.02
CA SER A 236 1.97 -9.00 -1.12
C SER A 236 2.34 -8.29 -2.43
N LYS A 237 2.59 -9.10 -3.47
CA LYS A 237 2.98 -8.59 -4.79
C LYS A 237 1.97 -7.53 -5.19
N PHE A 238 2.47 -6.34 -5.54
CA PHE A 238 1.68 -5.20 -6.03
C PHE A 238 0.49 -5.69 -6.85
N TYR A 239 -0.71 -5.15 -6.57
CA TYR A 239 -1.94 -5.54 -7.26
C TYR A 239 -1.61 -5.70 -8.75
N SER A 240 -1.62 -6.95 -9.21
CA SER A 240 -1.13 -7.26 -10.54
C SER A 240 -2.17 -6.77 -11.52
N SER A 241 -1.98 -5.57 -12.05
CA SER A 241 -2.60 -5.15 -13.29
C SER A 241 -2.18 -6.17 -14.35
N LYS A 242 -3.04 -7.16 -14.61
CA LYS A 242 -2.89 -8.04 -15.77
C LYS A 242 -2.84 -7.11 -16.99
N ILE A 243 -1.69 -7.07 -17.65
CA ILE A 243 -1.56 -6.43 -18.96
C ILE A 243 -2.58 -7.13 -19.87
N PRO A 244 -3.47 -6.41 -20.58
CA PRO A 244 -4.32 -7.05 -21.57
C PRO A 244 -3.40 -7.65 -22.63
N GLN A 245 -3.32 -8.97 -22.69
CA GLN A 245 -2.72 -9.64 -23.84
C GLN A 245 -3.62 -9.34 -25.04
N LYS A 246 -2.99 -8.81 -26.09
CA LYS A 246 -3.60 -8.68 -27.41
C LYS A 246 -3.88 -10.10 -27.89
N ASP A 247 -5.14 -10.41 -28.20
CA ASP A 247 -5.52 -11.67 -28.85
C ASP A 247 -4.84 -11.75 -30.22
N GLU A 248 -3.78 -12.55 -30.31
CA GLU A 248 -3.26 -13.05 -31.57
C GLU A 248 -4.23 -14.13 -32.08
N LYS A 249 -5.02 -13.79 -33.10
CA LYS A 249 -5.77 -14.76 -33.90
C LYS A 249 -4.79 -15.75 -34.53
N SER A 250 -4.73 -16.95 -33.97
CA SER A 250 -4.17 -18.13 -34.64
C SER A 250 -5.13 -18.57 -35.75
N ILE A 251 -4.57 -18.72 -36.95
CA ILE A 251 -5.16 -19.39 -38.10
C ILE A 251 -5.12 -20.89 -37.80
N GLU A 252 -6.26 -21.57 -37.74
CA GLU A 252 -6.32 -23.03 -37.82
C GLU A 252 -7.27 -23.48 -38.94
N LEU A 253 -6.68 -24.25 -39.85
CA LEU A 253 -7.31 -24.97 -40.93
C LEU A 253 -8.20 -26.11 -40.38
N SER A 254 -9.41 -26.16 -40.92
CA SER A 254 -10.29 -27.31 -41.10
C SER A 254 -9.77 -28.69 -40.65
N LYS A 255 -10.55 -29.35 -39.77
CA LYS A 255 -11.00 -30.73 -40.00
C LYS A 255 -12.29 -31.03 -39.23
N SER A 256 -13.22 -31.56 -39.99
CA SER A 256 -14.57 -32.02 -39.68
C SER A 256 -14.58 -33.13 -38.64
N ASN A 257 -15.54 -33.12 -37.71
CA ASN A 257 -16.46 -34.25 -37.57
C ASN A 257 -17.69 -33.88 -36.75
N SER A 258 -18.84 -34.21 -37.34
CA SER A 258 -20.18 -34.13 -36.76
C SER A 258 -20.35 -35.16 -35.63
N ASN A 259 -21.11 -34.80 -34.59
CA ASN A 259 -22.25 -35.59 -34.14
C ASN A 259 -23.16 -34.77 -33.21
N ASN A 260 -24.45 -34.85 -33.51
CA ASN A 260 -25.60 -34.20 -32.88
C ASN A 260 -25.86 -34.71 -31.45
N ILE A 261 -26.57 -33.92 -30.63
CA ILE A 261 -27.98 -34.14 -30.19
C ILE A 261 -28.31 -33.36 -28.89
N ASN A 262 -29.45 -32.65 -28.94
CA ASN A 262 -30.39 -32.12 -27.91
C ASN A 262 -29.90 -31.11 -26.85
N LEU A 263 -30.39 -29.86 -26.82
CA LEU A 263 -31.76 -29.33 -26.53
C LEU A 263 -32.37 -29.70 -25.17
N ASN A 264 -32.65 -28.63 -24.41
CA ASN A 264 -33.74 -28.42 -23.44
C ASN A 264 -33.63 -29.08 -22.05
N ASN A 265 -33.48 -28.28 -20.99
CA ASN A 265 -34.62 -27.66 -20.31
C ASN A 265 -34.21 -26.78 -19.13
N SER A 266 -34.99 -25.73 -18.95
CA SER A 266 -35.01 -24.74 -17.89
C SER A 266 -35.83 -25.19 -16.68
N GLU A 267 -35.53 -24.54 -15.54
CA GLU A 267 -36.40 -24.22 -14.38
C GLU A 267 -36.64 -25.24 -13.25
N GLN A 268 -36.82 -24.62 -12.06
CA GLN A 268 -37.30 -25.13 -10.75
C GLN A 268 -36.18 -25.66 -9.82
N MET A 269 -35.97 -25.19 -8.58
CA MET A 269 -36.91 -24.70 -7.57
C MET A 269 -36.31 -23.70 -6.57
N TYR A 270 -37.06 -22.63 -6.30
CA TYR A 270 -37.16 -21.99 -4.99
C TYR A 270 -38.11 -22.83 -4.12
N ASN A 271 -37.71 -23.12 -2.88
CA ASN A 271 -38.52 -23.11 -1.65
C ASN A 271 -37.85 -23.97 -0.58
N ASN A 272 -37.53 -23.38 0.58
CA ASN A 272 -37.93 -23.86 1.90
C ASN A 272 -37.31 -23.00 3.01
N LEU A 273 -38.14 -22.13 3.61
CA LEU A 273 -37.99 -21.65 4.99
C LEU A 273 -38.83 -22.53 5.92
N PRO A 274 -38.40 -22.76 7.16
CA PRO A 274 -39.30 -22.94 8.30
C PRO A 274 -39.32 -21.72 9.21
N LYS A 275 -40.49 -21.50 9.83
CA LYS A 275 -40.89 -20.38 10.70
C LYS A 275 -40.48 -20.58 12.17
N ASP A 276 -40.24 -19.42 12.81
CA ASP A 276 -40.39 -19.01 14.23
C ASP A 276 -40.12 -19.98 15.39
N ASN A 277 -39.30 -19.49 16.33
CA ASN A 277 -39.66 -19.47 17.75
C ASN A 277 -39.02 -18.29 18.50
N THR A 278 -39.89 -17.56 19.19
CA THR A 278 -39.72 -16.46 20.13
C THR A 278 -38.74 -16.71 21.28
N VAL A 279 -37.86 -15.72 21.56
CA VAL A 279 -37.48 -15.29 22.93
C VAL A 279 -37.27 -13.77 22.93
N LYS A 280 -37.93 -13.10 23.89
CA LYS A 280 -37.89 -11.66 24.18
C LYS A 280 -36.95 -11.37 25.37
N ASN A 281 -36.58 -10.09 25.48
CA ASN A 281 -36.06 -9.34 26.65
C ASN A 281 -34.56 -9.46 26.94
N GLU A 282 -33.82 -8.44 27.38
CA GLU A 282 -34.07 -7.02 27.74
C GLU A 282 -32.66 -6.37 27.86
N TYR A 283 -32.55 -5.04 27.77
CA TYR A 283 -31.54 -4.13 28.38
C TYR A 283 -31.27 -2.91 27.48
N LYS A 284 -32.19 -1.95 27.51
CA LYS A 284 -31.92 -0.52 27.33
C LYS A 284 -33.07 0.25 27.99
N GLU A 285 -32.79 0.92 29.10
CA GLU A 285 -33.34 2.23 29.51
C GLU A 285 -33.04 2.50 30.98
N LYS A 286 -31.89 3.13 31.24
CA LYS A 286 -31.67 3.98 32.42
C LYS A 286 -30.74 5.10 32.00
N GLN A 287 -31.33 6.24 31.63
CA GLN A 287 -30.82 7.60 31.75
C GLN A 287 -31.68 8.48 30.85
N ILE A 288 -32.63 9.20 31.46
CA ILE A 288 -33.04 10.59 31.20
C ILE A 288 -34.25 10.80 32.12
N GLU A 289 -33.99 11.15 33.36
CA GLU A 289 -34.93 11.86 34.23
C GLU A 289 -34.07 12.51 35.32
N ASN A 290 -33.47 13.65 34.97
CA ASN A 290 -32.86 14.58 35.91
C ASN A 290 -32.59 15.93 35.23
N ILE A 291 -33.62 16.51 34.63
CA ILE A 291 -33.69 17.96 34.38
C ILE A 291 -35.17 18.34 34.49
N ASN A 292 -35.60 18.81 35.67
CA ASN A 292 -36.61 19.85 35.88
C ASN A 292 -37.00 19.95 37.36
N THR A 293 -36.16 20.63 38.15
CA THR A 293 -36.64 21.40 39.32
C THR A 293 -35.73 22.61 39.52
N ILE A 294 -36.22 23.78 39.10
CA ILE A 294 -36.16 25.14 39.70
C ILE A 294 -36.68 26.11 38.64
#